data_AF-A0A7G1HM31-F1
#
_entry.id   AF-A0A7G1HM31-F1
#
_cell.length_a   1.000
_cell.length_b   1.000
_cell.length_c   1.000
_cell.angle_alpha   90.00
_cell.angle_beta   90.00
_cell.angle_gamma   90.00
#
_symmetry.space_group_name_H-M   'P 1'
#
loop_
_entity.id
_entity.type
_entity.pdbx_description
1 polymer ?
#
loop_
_entity_poly.entity_id
_entity_poly.type
_entity_poly.pdbx_seq_one_letter_code
_entity_poly.pdbx_strand_id
1 'polypeptide(L)'
;MIQSVRIKNFKTFKDTQIDGFTKLNIITGGNNAGKSNLLEALYCLVGKSMHPCANLTEIYDNIRKEPLTTESKNLMFYGLDTEKEIQIITTLDNNQTLDLQIKFIASENQKVIESQIIPTAEQTQMSSQLNFTLKKNNEEIYNDHLNIAKIPNFPPIPNQLGYNRQFKNFEPSQLQKLSPFESATIIPSDVAYRQAHMIQAVSKICSNNQLEEELNKHLNQFDNNIQSISFNTNN
;
A
#
# COMPACT_ATOMS: atom_id res chain seq x y z
N MET A 1 -8.32 4.97 16.09
CA MET A 1 -7.44 3.79 15.86
C MET A 1 -8.17 2.75 15.02
N ILE A 2 -7.48 2.02 14.12
CA ILE A 2 -8.09 0.89 13.39
C ILE A 2 -8.51 -0.18 14.41
N GLN A 3 -9.79 -0.57 14.38
CA GLN A 3 -10.36 -1.65 15.19
C GLN A 3 -10.44 -2.96 14.41
N SER A 4 -10.73 -2.86 13.11
CA SER A 4 -10.93 -4.02 12.25
C SER A 4 -10.56 -3.74 10.80
N VAL A 5 -10.23 -4.81 10.07
CA VAL A 5 -10.07 -4.80 8.62
C VAL A 5 -10.83 -5.97 7.99
N ARG A 6 -11.56 -5.71 6.91
CA ARG A 6 -12.11 -6.72 6.00
C ARG A 6 -11.33 -6.72 4.70
N ILE A 7 -10.89 -7.88 4.24
CA ILE A 7 -10.13 -8.03 3.00
C ILE A 7 -10.84 -9.07 2.13
N LYS A 8 -11.17 -8.69 0.90
CA LYS A 8 -11.78 -9.58 -0.10
C LYS A 8 -10.97 -9.60 -1.37
N ASN A 9 -10.93 -10.78 -1.97
CA ASN A 9 -10.31 -11.08 -3.24
C ASN A 9 -8.84 -10.60 -3.37
N PHE A 10 -8.09 -10.49 -2.27
CA PHE A 10 -6.73 -9.96 -2.28
C PHE A 10 -5.72 -11.04 -1.91
N LYS A 11 -4.89 -11.44 -2.87
CA LYS A 11 -3.80 -12.42 -2.72
C LYS A 11 -4.28 -13.71 -2.07
N THR A 12 -3.97 -13.92 -0.79
CA THR A 12 -4.35 -15.12 -0.02
C THR A 12 -5.74 -15.02 0.63
N PHE A 13 -6.36 -13.84 0.62
CA PHE A 13 -7.64 -13.58 1.30
C PHE A 13 -8.81 -13.62 0.31
N LYS A 14 -9.66 -14.65 0.42
CA LYS A 14 -10.92 -14.74 -0.32
C LYS A 14 -11.94 -13.73 0.20
N ASP A 15 -12.26 -13.84 1.48
CA ASP A 15 -13.05 -12.89 2.29
C ASP A 15 -12.64 -13.16 3.75
N THR A 16 -11.99 -12.19 4.38
CA THR A 16 -11.43 -12.36 5.72
C THR A 16 -11.65 -11.08 6.51
N GLN A 17 -12.25 -11.21 7.70
CA GLN A 17 -12.38 -10.17 8.69
C GLN A 17 -11.34 -10.41 9.79
N ILE A 18 -10.64 -9.37 10.20
CA ILE A 18 -9.74 -9.38 11.35
C ILE A 18 -10.17 -8.23 12.26
N ASP A 19 -10.51 -8.56 13.49
CA ASP A 19 -10.99 -7.63 14.51
C ASP A 19 -10.01 -7.57 15.70
N GLY A 20 -10.20 -6.61 16.58
CA GLY A 20 -9.46 -6.51 17.84
C GLY A 20 -8.05 -5.96 17.67
N PHE A 21 -7.82 -5.13 16.64
CA PHE A 21 -6.56 -4.38 16.54
C PHE A 21 -6.41 -3.48 17.77
N THR A 22 -5.20 -3.50 18.33
CA THR A 22 -4.81 -2.59 19.42
C THR A 22 -3.69 -1.68 18.96
N LYS A 23 -3.09 -0.90 19.87
CA LYS A 23 -1.91 -0.07 19.56
C LYS A 23 -0.72 -0.91 19.11
N LEU A 24 -0.57 -2.12 19.64
CA LEU A 24 0.51 -3.05 19.30
C LEU A 24 -0.08 -4.41 18.89
N ASN A 25 0.22 -4.83 17.68
CA ASN A 25 -0.27 -6.10 17.15
C ASN A 25 0.92 -6.96 16.72
N ILE A 26 0.98 -8.19 17.23
CA ILE A 26 2.01 -9.17 16.86
C ILE A 26 1.36 -10.20 15.93
N ILE A 27 1.78 -10.21 14.66
CA ILE A 27 1.26 -11.12 13.64
C ILE A 27 2.27 -12.26 13.45
N THR A 28 1.89 -13.47 13.83
CA THR A 28 2.74 -14.68 13.73
C THR A 28 2.15 -15.69 12.74
N GLY A 29 2.92 -16.71 12.37
CA GLY A 29 2.46 -17.80 11.50
C GLY A 29 3.56 -18.31 10.57
N GLY A 30 3.28 -19.43 9.89
CA GLY A 30 4.22 -20.05 8.94
C GLY A 30 4.54 -19.17 7.72
N ASN A 31 5.54 -19.59 6.94
CA ASN A 31 5.83 -18.95 5.66
C ASN A 31 4.61 -19.04 4.74
N ASN A 32 4.39 -18.01 3.92
CA ASN A 32 3.22 -17.88 3.05
C ASN A 32 1.84 -17.87 3.73
N ALA A 33 1.75 -17.80 5.07
CA ALA A 33 0.47 -17.74 5.79
C ALA A 33 -0.33 -16.42 5.61
N GLY A 34 0.13 -15.49 4.76
CA GLY A 34 -0.55 -14.22 4.48
C GLY A 34 -0.12 -13.03 5.36
N LYS A 35 0.90 -13.18 6.21
CA LYS A 35 1.41 -12.09 7.09
C LYS A 35 1.77 -10.81 6.31
N SER A 36 2.61 -10.93 5.29
CA SER A 36 2.98 -9.79 4.42
C SER A 36 1.80 -9.29 3.61
N ASN A 37 0.88 -10.17 3.19
CA ASN A 37 -0.30 -9.79 2.44
C ASN A 37 -1.25 -8.94 3.30
N LEU A 38 -1.36 -9.21 4.60
CA LEU A 38 -2.14 -8.37 5.53
C LEU A 38 -1.53 -6.96 5.63
N LEU A 39 -0.22 -6.87 5.82
CA LEU A 39 0.47 -5.58 5.90
C LEU A 39 0.34 -4.78 4.59
N GLU A 40 0.40 -5.45 3.45
CA GLU A 40 0.20 -4.83 2.14
C GLU A 40 -1.23 -4.38 1.91
N ALA A 41 -2.24 -5.15 2.35
CA ALA A 41 -3.63 -4.72 2.27
C ALA A 41 -3.86 -3.43 3.07
N LEU A 42 -3.35 -3.38 4.30
CA LEU A 42 -3.39 -2.18 5.13
C LEU A 42 -2.62 -1.04 4.46
N TYR A 43 -1.43 -1.30 3.91
CA TYR A 43 -0.63 -0.26 3.26
C TYR A 43 -1.26 0.28 1.97
N CYS A 44 -1.96 -0.53 1.18
CA CYS A 44 -2.74 -0.04 0.04
C CYS A 44 -3.73 1.04 0.48
N LEU A 45 -4.41 0.80 1.60
CA LEU A 45 -5.47 1.68 2.12
C LEU A 45 -4.89 2.90 2.83
N VAL A 46 -3.96 2.69 3.75
CA VAL A 46 -3.46 3.71 4.68
C VAL A 46 -1.96 3.97 4.59
N GLY A 47 -1.30 3.62 3.49
CA GLY A 47 0.14 3.83 3.32
C GLY A 47 0.57 5.30 3.33
N LYS A 48 1.88 5.54 3.17
CA LYS A 48 2.54 6.81 3.48
C LYS A 48 1.88 8.04 2.85
N SER A 49 1.42 7.91 1.61
CA SER A 49 0.81 9.01 0.85
C SER A 49 -0.69 9.18 1.10
N MET A 50 -1.33 8.23 1.81
CA MET A 50 -2.77 8.00 1.87
C MET A 50 -3.44 7.77 0.50
N HIS A 51 -2.67 7.78 -0.58
CA HIS A 51 -3.17 7.76 -1.93
C HIS A 51 -3.12 6.32 -2.48
N PRO A 52 -4.27 5.72 -2.84
CA PRO A 52 -4.33 4.27 -3.11
C PRO A 52 -3.44 3.84 -4.28
N CYS A 53 -3.39 4.61 -5.38
CA CYS A 53 -2.50 4.32 -6.51
C CYS A 53 -1.02 4.40 -6.11
N ALA A 54 -0.59 5.51 -5.48
CA ALA A 54 0.78 5.70 -5.04
C ALA A 54 1.24 4.63 -4.04
N ASN A 55 0.40 4.31 -3.06
CA ASN A 55 0.67 3.24 -2.09
C ASN A 55 0.87 1.88 -2.77
N LEU A 56 0.01 1.54 -3.75
CA LEU A 56 0.17 0.30 -4.51
C LEU A 56 1.50 0.31 -5.29
N THR A 57 1.82 1.42 -5.95
CA THR A 57 3.10 1.53 -6.70
C THR A 57 4.31 1.40 -5.78
N GLU A 58 4.26 1.96 -4.56
CA GLU A 58 5.33 1.85 -3.58
C GLU A 58 5.53 0.40 -3.10
N ILE A 59 4.44 -0.35 -2.89
CA ILE A 59 4.52 -1.78 -2.56
C ILE A 59 5.28 -2.54 -3.65
N TYR A 60 4.90 -2.37 -4.92
CA TYR A 60 5.50 -3.16 -5.99
C TYR A 60 6.90 -2.68 -6.37
N ASP A 61 7.11 -1.39 -6.50
CA ASP A 61 8.37 -0.85 -7.02
C ASP A 61 9.47 -0.82 -5.96
N ASN A 62 9.12 -0.46 -4.71
CA ASN A 62 10.12 -0.19 -3.67
C ASN A 62 10.22 -1.30 -2.62
N ILE A 63 9.08 -1.88 -2.22
CA ILE A 63 9.04 -2.89 -1.16
C ILE A 63 9.32 -4.29 -1.74
N ARG A 64 8.56 -4.69 -2.76
CA ARG A 64 8.72 -5.98 -3.46
C ARG A 64 9.84 -5.94 -4.47
N LYS A 65 10.15 -4.77 -5.04
CA LYS A 65 11.08 -4.59 -6.17
C LYS A 65 10.69 -5.44 -7.38
N GLU A 66 9.38 -5.62 -7.54
CA GLU A 66 8.75 -6.37 -8.62
C GLU A 66 7.60 -5.50 -9.15
N PRO A 67 7.83 -4.72 -10.22
CA PRO A 67 6.83 -3.80 -10.75
C PRO A 67 5.53 -4.51 -11.13
N LEU A 68 4.40 -3.84 -10.91
CA LEU A 68 3.10 -4.34 -11.36
C LEU A 68 3.00 -4.22 -12.88
N THR A 69 2.72 -5.33 -13.55
CA THR A 69 2.66 -5.45 -15.00
C THR A 69 1.35 -6.06 -15.46
N THR A 70 1.09 -5.99 -16.77
CA THR A 70 -0.03 -6.69 -17.40
C THR A 70 -0.05 -8.19 -17.08
N GLU A 71 1.12 -8.81 -16.95
CA GLU A 71 1.31 -10.24 -16.66
C GLU A 71 1.21 -10.55 -15.16
N SER A 72 1.72 -9.67 -14.30
CA SER A 72 1.76 -9.90 -12.84
C SER A 72 0.53 -9.41 -12.08
N LYS A 73 -0.33 -8.57 -12.69
CA LYS A 73 -1.53 -8.01 -12.05
C LYS A 73 -2.44 -9.04 -11.41
N ASN A 74 -2.61 -10.21 -12.05
CA ASN A 74 -3.54 -11.24 -11.60
C ASN A 74 -3.10 -11.81 -10.24
N LEU A 75 -1.81 -11.73 -9.90
CA LEU A 75 -1.26 -12.18 -8.61
C LEU A 75 -1.83 -11.39 -7.42
N MET A 76 -2.42 -10.22 -7.65
CA MET A 76 -3.10 -9.46 -6.61
C MET A 76 -4.47 -10.02 -6.25
N PHE A 77 -5.10 -10.76 -7.17
CA PHE A 77 -6.46 -11.25 -7.03
C PHE A 77 -6.46 -12.66 -6.45
N TYR A 78 -7.37 -12.93 -5.51
CA TYR A 78 -7.46 -14.26 -4.92
C TYR A 78 -7.84 -15.29 -5.99
N GLY A 79 -7.05 -16.37 -6.07
CA GLY A 79 -7.25 -17.39 -7.10
C GLY A 79 -7.06 -16.85 -8.53
N LEU A 80 -6.38 -15.70 -8.70
CA LEU A 80 -6.18 -15.01 -9.97
C LEU A 80 -7.48 -14.52 -10.63
N ASP A 81 -8.57 -14.43 -9.86
CA ASP A 81 -9.90 -14.06 -10.36
C ASP A 81 -10.05 -12.53 -10.48
N THR A 82 -9.79 -12.02 -11.69
CA THR A 82 -9.90 -10.58 -12.02
C THR A 82 -11.32 -10.12 -12.34
N GLU A 83 -12.30 -11.03 -12.43
CA GLU A 83 -13.71 -10.67 -12.62
C GLU A 83 -14.30 -10.06 -11.34
N LYS A 84 -13.77 -10.47 -10.18
CA LYS A 84 -14.09 -9.89 -8.88
C LYS A 84 -13.15 -8.72 -8.56
N GLU A 85 -13.69 -7.68 -7.95
CA GLU A 85 -12.87 -6.60 -7.40
C GLU A 85 -12.17 -7.02 -6.10
N ILE A 86 -11.00 -6.45 -5.86
CA ILE A 86 -10.39 -6.42 -4.53
C ILE A 86 -11.15 -5.40 -3.69
N GLN A 87 -11.45 -5.74 -2.45
CA GLN A 87 -12.05 -4.80 -1.49
C GLN A 87 -11.30 -4.86 -0.16
N ILE A 88 -10.87 -3.72 0.36
CA ILE A 88 -10.20 -3.58 1.66
C ILE A 88 -10.93 -2.50 2.44
N ILE A 89 -11.57 -2.88 3.54
CA ILE A 89 -12.35 -1.99 4.41
C ILE A 89 -11.68 -1.94 5.76
N THR A 90 -11.35 -0.75 6.27
CA THR A 90 -11.02 -0.59 7.69
C THR A 90 -12.12 0.14 8.43
N THR A 91 -12.26 -0.16 9.71
CA THR A 91 -13.16 0.55 10.62
C THR A 91 -12.36 1.05 11.81
N LEU A 92 -12.56 2.32 12.15
CA LEU A 92 -11.96 2.95 13.32
C LEU A 92 -12.84 2.75 14.55
N ASP A 93 -12.25 2.99 15.72
CA ASP A 93 -12.93 3.06 17.03
C ASP A 93 -14.12 4.02 17.09
N ASN A 94 -14.09 5.10 16.32
CA ASN A 94 -15.21 6.03 16.19
C ASN A 94 -16.25 5.60 15.14
N ASN A 95 -16.23 4.33 14.71
CA ASN A 95 -17.09 3.72 13.70
C ASN A 95 -16.97 4.29 12.27
N GLN A 96 -15.98 5.15 12.01
CA GLN A 96 -15.74 5.62 10.65
C GLN A 96 -15.05 4.54 9.82
N THR A 97 -15.40 4.47 8.54
CA THR A 97 -14.90 3.45 7.61
C THR A 97 -14.13 4.08 6.46
N LEU A 98 -13.12 3.35 6.00
CA LEU A 98 -12.41 3.63 4.76
C LEU A 98 -12.40 2.35 3.92
N ASP A 99 -12.98 2.42 2.72
CA ASP A 99 -13.22 1.30 1.81
C ASP A 99 -12.50 1.56 0.49
N LEU A 100 -11.50 0.74 0.19
CA LEU A 100 -10.78 0.73 -1.08
C LEU A 100 -11.26 -0.44 -1.93
N GLN A 101 -11.74 -0.11 -3.12
CA GLN A 101 -12.10 -1.05 -4.16
C GLN A 101 -11.09 -0.94 -5.31
N ILE A 102 -10.56 -2.07 -5.78
CA ILE A 102 -9.66 -2.13 -6.93
C ILE A 102 -10.24 -3.10 -7.96
N LYS A 103 -10.57 -2.58 -9.14
CA LYS A 103 -11.17 -3.34 -10.24
C LYS A 103 -10.22 -3.41 -11.42
N PHE A 104 -10.00 -4.60 -11.95
CA PHE A 104 -9.27 -4.76 -13.20
C PHE A 104 -10.16 -4.42 -14.40
N ILE A 105 -9.62 -3.66 -15.35
CA ILE A 105 -10.25 -3.37 -16.64
C ILE A 105 -9.31 -3.85 -17.74
N ALA A 106 -9.71 -4.93 -18.41
CA ALA A 106 -9.04 -5.43 -19.59
C ALA A 106 -9.22 -4.49 -20.78
N SER A 107 -8.19 -4.39 -21.62
CA SER A 107 -8.32 -3.76 -22.93
C SER A 107 -9.17 -4.60 -23.86
N GLU A 108 -9.88 -3.97 -24.81
CA GLU A 108 -10.71 -4.69 -25.80
C GLU A 108 -9.91 -5.75 -26.58
N ASN A 109 -8.64 -5.47 -26.88
CA ASN A 109 -7.75 -6.42 -27.56
C ASN A 109 -7.34 -7.64 -26.71
N GLN A 110 -7.37 -7.56 -25.37
CA GLN A 110 -7.14 -8.74 -24.52
C GLN A 110 -8.30 -9.73 -24.53
N LYS A 111 -9.54 -9.24 -24.68
CA LYS A 111 -10.72 -10.10 -24.86
C LYS A 111 -10.65 -10.86 -26.19
N VAL A 112 -10.03 -10.26 -27.21
CA VAL A 112 -9.86 -10.84 -28.56
C VAL A 112 -8.67 -11.81 -28.63
N ILE A 113 -7.62 -11.67 -27.81
CA ILE A 113 -6.51 -12.65 -27.83
C ILE A 113 -6.94 -14.01 -27.24
N GLU A 114 -7.90 -14.04 -26.31
CA GLU A 114 -8.55 -15.29 -25.88
C GLU A 114 -9.56 -15.83 -26.92
N SER A 115 -9.89 -15.04 -27.94
CA SER A 115 -10.82 -15.39 -29.02
C SER A 115 -10.30 -14.91 -30.38
N GLN A 116 -9.17 -15.49 -30.82
CA GLN A 116 -8.58 -15.40 -32.17
C GLN A 116 -8.95 -14.15 -33.01
N ILE A 117 -8.01 -13.20 -33.21
CA ILE A 117 -7.70 -12.47 -34.48
C ILE A 117 -6.60 -11.42 -34.22
N ILE A 118 -5.75 -11.19 -35.22
CA ILE A 118 -4.65 -10.21 -35.26
C ILE A 118 -5.22 -8.78 -35.48
N PRO A 119 -4.86 -7.74 -34.68
CA PRO A 119 -5.26 -6.37 -34.97
C PRO A 119 -4.20 -5.60 -35.78
N THR A 120 -4.67 -4.95 -36.85
CA THR A 120 -3.94 -4.00 -37.71
C THR A 120 -3.81 -2.64 -37.03
N ALA A 121 -2.75 -1.91 -37.41
CA ALA A 121 -2.31 -0.63 -36.87
C ALA A 121 -3.36 0.50 -36.96
N GLU A 122 -3.25 1.46 -36.02
CA GLU A 122 -4.07 2.67 -35.82
C GLU A 122 -5.33 2.50 -34.98
N GLN A 123 -5.15 2.12 -33.71
CA GLN A 123 -6.12 2.38 -32.65
C GLN A 123 -5.38 2.89 -31.42
N THR A 124 -5.85 3.98 -30.83
CA THR A 124 -5.45 4.49 -29.52
C THR A 124 -5.50 3.32 -28.55
N GLN A 125 -4.35 2.72 -28.23
CA GLN A 125 -4.28 1.52 -27.40
C GLN A 125 -4.89 1.84 -26.03
N MET A 126 -6.15 1.44 -25.80
CA MET A 126 -6.69 1.39 -24.45
C MET A 126 -5.85 0.37 -23.70
N SER A 127 -4.94 0.85 -22.85
CA SER A 127 -4.09 0.01 -22.02
C SER A 127 -4.93 -0.73 -20.99
N SER A 128 -4.50 -1.92 -20.55
CA SER A 128 -5.11 -2.56 -19.39
C SER A 128 -4.90 -1.67 -18.16
N GLN A 129 -5.92 -1.54 -17.32
CA GLN A 129 -5.95 -0.59 -16.20
C GLN A 129 -6.44 -1.25 -14.91
N LEU A 130 -6.08 -0.63 -13.80
CA LEU A 130 -6.68 -0.89 -12.49
C LEU A 130 -7.43 0.37 -12.07
N ASN A 131 -8.74 0.26 -11.87
CA ASN A 131 -9.54 1.35 -11.32
C ASN A 131 -9.56 1.25 -9.80
N PHE A 132 -9.37 2.39 -9.16
CA PHE A 132 -9.36 2.55 -7.71
C PHE A 132 -10.53 3.45 -7.32
N THR A 133 -11.37 2.96 -6.43
CA THR A 133 -12.42 3.74 -5.78
C THR A 133 -12.15 3.74 -4.29
N LEU A 134 -12.01 4.92 -3.69
CA LEU A 134 -11.87 5.08 -2.25
C LEU A 134 -13.12 5.76 -1.70
N LYS A 135 -13.73 5.14 -0.69
CA LYS A 135 -14.91 5.66 -0.01
C LYS A 135 -14.64 5.85 1.47
N LYS A 136 -15.14 6.95 2.02
CA LYS A 136 -15.21 7.15 3.47
C LYS A 136 -16.66 7.15 3.90
N ASN A 137 -17.03 6.32 4.88
CA ASN A 137 -18.42 6.22 5.36
C ASN A 137 -19.43 6.05 4.20
N ASN A 138 -19.09 5.23 3.20
CA ASN A 138 -19.83 5.01 1.94
C ASN A 138 -19.86 6.17 0.93
N GLU A 139 -19.28 7.34 1.25
CA GLU A 139 -19.13 8.44 0.29
C GLU A 139 -17.86 8.27 -0.53
N GLU A 140 -17.96 8.32 -1.86
CA GLU A 140 -16.81 8.31 -2.75
C GLU A 140 -15.99 9.60 -2.57
N ILE A 141 -14.71 9.42 -2.21
CA ILE A 141 -13.75 10.52 -2.04
C ILE A 141 -12.69 10.53 -3.13
N TYR A 142 -12.46 9.41 -3.81
CA TYR A 142 -11.51 9.32 -4.91
C TYR A 142 -11.88 8.22 -5.89
N ASN A 143 -11.67 8.51 -7.18
CA ASN A 143 -11.91 7.59 -8.28
C ASN A 143 -10.97 7.91 -9.43
N ASP A 144 -10.04 7.01 -9.68
CA ASP A 144 -9.14 7.11 -10.82
C ASP A 144 -8.57 5.74 -11.20
N HIS A 145 -7.68 5.73 -12.17
CA HIS A 145 -7.10 4.51 -12.74
C HIS A 145 -5.58 4.56 -12.77
N LEU A 146 -4.97 3.38 -12.72
CA LEU A 146 -3.54 3.17 -12.93
C LEU A 146 -3.34 2.33 -14.19
N ASN A 147 -2.58 2.86 -15.14
CA ASN A 147 -2.13 2.08 -16.29
C ASN A 147 -1.02 1.11 -15.88
N ILE A 148 -1.16 -0.15 -16.28
CA ILE A 148 -0.19 -1.22 -15.97
C ILE A 148 0.49 -1.80 -17.22
N ALA A 149 0.13 -1.29 -18.40
CA ALA A 149 0.78 -1.64 -19.65
C ALA A 149 2.15 -0.95 -19.76
N LYS A 150 3.13 -1.66 -20.32
CA LYS A 150 4.44 -1.08 -20.68
C LYS A 150 4.28 -0.07 -21.80
N ILE A 151 5.07 0.99 -21.74
CA ILE A 151 5.21 1.94 -22.84
C ILE A 151 5.97 1.22 -23.98
N PRO A 152 5.38 1.10 -25.18
CA PRO A 152 6.09 0.55 -26.33
C PRO A 152 7.37 1.35 -26.61
N ASN A 153 8.47 0.67 -26.93
CA ASN A 153 9.75 1.29 -27.28
C ASN A 153 10.39 2.19 -26.20
N PHE A 154 10.13 1.91 -24.92
CA PHE A 154 10.81 2.63 -23.83
C PHE A 154 12.33 2.35 -23.89
N PRO A 155 13.19 3.37 -24.08
CA PRO A 155 14.63 3.17 -24.10
C PRO A 155 15.09 2.62 -22.73
N PRO A 156 16.09 1.72 -22.67
CA PRO A 156 16.61 1.21 -21.42
C PRO A 156 17.36 2.34 -20.69
N ILE A 157 16.62 3.16 -19.95
CA ILE A 157 17.15 4.20 -19.08
C ILE A 157 17.34 3.57 -17.68
N PRO A 158 18.55 3.61 -17.10
CA PRO A 158 18.77 3.14 -15.74
C PRO A 158 17.81 3.84 -14.77
N ASN A 159 17.15 3.06 -13.92
CA ASN A 159 16.23 3.53 -12.87
C ASN A 159 14.93 4.19 -13.35
N GLN A 160 14.59 4.14 -14.64
CA GLN A 160 13.24 4.50 -15.10
C GLN A 160 12.42 3.27 -15.44
N LEU A 161 11.27 3.17 -14.77
CA LEU A 161 10.27 2.16 -15.04
C LEU A 161 9.58 2.49 -16.37
N GLY A 162 9.62 1.57 -17.33
CA GLY A 162 8.97 1.71 -18.65
C GLY A 162 7.45 1.64 -18.63
N TYR A 163 6.80 2.22 -17.61
CA TYR A 163 5.36 2.20 -17.39
C TYR A 163 4.85 3.63 -17.21
N ASN A 164 3.73 3.97 -17.84
CA ASN A 164 3.09 5.27 -17.66
C ASN A 164 2.19 5.25 -16.42
N ARG A 165 2.75 5.50 -15.24
CA ARG A 165 2.01 5.53 -13.97
C ARG A 165 1.50 6.93 -13.66
N GLN A 166 0.58 7.42 -14.49
CA GLN A 166 -0.13 8.68 -14.25
C GLN A 166 -1.46 8.40 -13.55
N PHE A 167 -1.73 9.16 -12.49
CA PHE A 167 -2.99 9.21 -11.76
C PHE A 167 -3.14 10.60 -11.14
N LYS A 168 -4.37 11.04 -10.91
CA LYS A 168 -4.70 12.32 -10.27
C LYS A 168 -4.25 12.28 -8.83
N ASN A 169 -3.64 13.36 -8.36
CA ASN A 169 -3.42 13.58 -6.93
C ASN A 169 -4.75 13.86 -6.22
N PHE A 170 -4.76 13.77 -4.90
CA PHE A 170 -5.89 14.26 -4.12
C PHE A 170 -6.02 15.78 -4.21
N GLU A 171 -7.24 16.25 -4.39
CA GLU A 171 -7.60 17.64 -4.14
C GLU A 171 -7.54 17.96 -2.63
N PRO A 172 -7.26 19.20 -2.23
CA PRO A 172 -7.20 19.58 -0.80
C PRO A 172 -8.46 19.22 -0.01
N SER A 173 -9.64 19.28 -0.64
CA SER A 173 -10.91 18.89 -0.04
C SER A 173 -11.01 17.38 0.19
N GLN A 174 -10.43 16.55 -0.67
CA GLN A 174 -10.38 15.10 -0.52
C GLN A 174 -9.43 14.70 0.62
N LEU A 175 -8.27 15.37 0.74
CA LEU A 175 -7.35 15.16 1.86
C LEU A 175 -8.00 15.47 3.22
N GLN A 176 -8.75 16.57 3.31
CA GLN A 176 -9.47 16.91 4.54
C GLN A 176 -10.50 15.85 4.92
N LYS A 177 -11.15 15.21 3.92
CA LYS A 177 -12.09 14.12 4.17
C LYS A 177 -11.41 12.89 4.77
N LEU A 178 -10.11 12.67 4.58
CA LEU A 178 -9.42 11.50 5.14
C LEU A 178 -9.26 11.56 6.67
N SER A 179 -9.32 12.74 7.30
CA SER A 179 -9.31 12.82 8.77
C SER A 179 -10.47 12.01 9.37
N PRO A 180 -10.26 11.14 10.37
CA PRO A 180 -9.10 11.00 11.23
C PRO A 180 -8.22 9.77 10.89
N PHE A 181 -8.27 9.27 9.66
CA PHE A 181 -7.32 8.25 9.21
C PHE A 181 -5.92 8.85 9.12
N GLU A 182 -4.93 8.11 9.62
CA GLU A 182 -3.53 8.51 9.64
C GLU A 182 -2.73 7.67 8.65
N SER A 183 -1.65 8.24 8.12
CA SER A 183 -0.76 7.53 7.22
C SER A 183 0.13 6.54 7.97
N ALA A 184 0.39 5.41 7.31
CA ALA A 184 1.22 4.33 7.79
C ALA A 184 2.52 4.28 7.00
N THR A 185 3.58 3.83 7.65
CA THR A 185 4.88 3.57 7.03
C THR A 185 5.24 2.11 7.26
N ILE A 186 5.82 1.47 6.24
CA ILE A 186 6.46 0.16 6.41
C ILE A 186 7.93 0.37 6.70
N ILE A 187 8.42 -0.29 7.74
CA ILE A 187 9.84 -0.33 8.09
C ILE A 187 10.36 -1.74 7.78
N PRO A 188 10.91 -1.98 6.58
CA PRO A 188 11.42 -3.30 6.23
C PRO A 188 12.62 -3.68 7.12
N SER A 189 12.86 -4.97 7.31
CA SER A 189 13.90 -5.47 8.22
C SER A 189 15.28 -5.59 7.58
N ASP A 190 15.62 -4.85 6.51
CA ASP A 190 16.99 -4.89 5.99
C ASP A 190 17.94 -4.29 7.03
N VAL A 191 18.54 -5.18 7.83
CA VAL A 191 19.17 -4.90 9.12
C VAL A 191 20.47 -4.12 8.94
N ALA A 192 21.26 -4.44 7.91
CA ALA A 192 22.63 -3.95 7.81
C ALA A 192 22.73 -2.46 7.45
N TYR A 193 21.94 -1.99 6.47
CA TYR A 193 21.94 -0.57 6.08
C TYR A 193 21.18 0.29 7.09
N ARG A 194 20.11 -0.25 7.70
CA ARG A 194 19.30 0.50 8.68
C ARG A 194 19.96 0.65 10.02
N GLN A 195 20.73 -0.31 10.51
CA GLN A 195 21.28 -0.20 11.87
C GLN A 195 22.17 1.04 12.02
N ALA A 196 23.10 1.27 11.09
CA ALA A 196 23.96 2.46 11.13
C ALA A 196 23.17 3.78 10.97
N HIS A 197 22.28 3.86 9.98
CA HIS A 197 21.51 5.09 9.73
C HIS A 197 20.45 5.37 10.80
N MET A 198 19.80 4.33 11.33
CA MET A 198 18.85 4.44 12.44
C MET A 198 19.56 4.82 13.72
N ILE A 199 20.72 4.22 14.03
CA ILE A 199 21.54 4.63 15.18
C ILE A 199 21.94 6.10 15.01
N GLN A 200 22.39 6.54 13.85
CA GLN A 200 22.73 7.94 13.60
C GLN A 200 21.51 8.88 13.75
N ALA A 201 20.37 8.51 13.18
CA ALA A 201 19.15 9.32 13.23
C ALA A 201 18.61 9.44 14.66
N VAL A 202 18.50 8.32 15.36
CA VAL A 202 18.02 8.31 16.75
C VAL A 202 19.06 8.93 17.69
N SER A 203 20.37 8.75 17.45
CA SER A 203 21.40 9.46 18.21
C SER A 203 21.26 10.98 18.08
N LYS A 204 20.93 11.49 16.87
CA LYS A 204 20.65 12.92 16.68
C LYS A 204 19.40 13.39 17.43
N ILE A 205 18.38 12.54 17.52
CA ILE A 205 17.16 12.80 18.30
C ILE A 205 17.52 12.86 19.79
N CYS A 206 18.22 11.85 20.32
CA CYS A 206 18.65 11.79 21.72
C CYS A 206 19.61 12.92 22.11
N SER A 207 20.40 13.47 21.18
CA SER A 207 21.28 14.62 21.44
C SER A 207 20.55 15.97 21.43
N ASN A 208 19.24 16.00 21.13
CA ASN A 208 18.43 17.22 21.13
C ASN A 208 17.32 17.09 22.18
N ASN A 209 17.41 17.85 23.27
CA ASN A 209 16.48 17.77 24.40
C ASN A 209 14.99 17.85 24.01
N GLN A 210 14.61 18.68 23.04
CA GLN A 210 13.20 18.79 22.62
C GLN A 210 12.72 17.52 21.90
N LEU A 211 13.56 16.99 21.00
CA LEU A 211 13.24 15.77 20.25
C LEU A 211 13.31 14.53 21.15
N GLU A 212 14.20 14.54 22.14
CA GLU A 212 14.31 13.49 23.16
C GLU A 212 13.07 13.47 24.07
N GLU A 213 12.61 14.62 24.55
CA GLU A 213 11.35 14.73 25.31
C GLU A 213 10.15 14.23 24.50
N GLU A 214 10.08 14.61 23.22
CA GLU A 214 9.04 14.14 22.32
C GLU A 214 9.13 12.62 22.10
N LEU A 215 10.32 12.09 21.88
CA LEU A 215 10.55 10.64 21.76
C LEU A 215 10.09 9.91 23.02
N ASN A 216 10.50 10.37 24.21
CA ASN A 216 10.11 9.76 25.48
C ASN A 216 8.59 9.80 25.70
N LYS A 217 7.92 10.90 25.31
CA LYS A 217 6.46 10.99 25.34
C LYS A 217 5.79 9.93 24.47
N HIS A 218 6.34 9.63 23.29
CA HIS A 218 5.83 8.58 22.42
C HIS A 218 6.13 7.17 22.97
N LEU A 219 7.32 6.96 23.54
CA LEU A 219 7.70 5.69 24.14
C LEU A 219 6.87 5.32 25.36
N ASN A 220 6.50 6.31 26.17
CA ASN A 220 5.60 6.12 27.31
C ASN A 220 4.20 5.62 26.88
N GLN A 221 3.82 5.77 25.61
CA GLN A 221 2.59 5.16 25.10
C GLN A 221 2.69 3.62 25.02
N PHE A 222 3.90 3.07 25.02
CA PHE A 222 4.20 1.64 25.06
C PHE A 222 4.40 1.15 26.50
N ASP A 223 5.25 1.83 27.28
CA ASP A 223 5.48 1.53 28.69
C ASP A 223 5.94 2.80 29.43
N ASN A 224 5.19 3.20 30.46
CA ASN A 224 5.49 4.40 31.28
C ASN A 224 6.79 4.29 32.09
N ASN A 225 7.39 3.09 32.17
CA ASN A 225 8.66 2.88 32.85
C ASN A 225 9.88 3.23 31.98
N ILE A 226 9.67 3.55 30.70
CA ILE A 226 10.76 3.95 29.79
C ILE A 226 11.20 5.38 30.12
N GLN A 227 12.39 5.52 30.72
CA GLN A 227 12.92 6.82 31.13
C GLN A 227 13.72 7.52 30.03
N SER A 228 14.50 6.77 29.26
CA SER A 228 15.30 7.27 28.15
C SER A 228 15.74 6.15 27.23
N ILE A 229 16.15 6.49 26.01
CA ILE A 229 16.82 5.59 25.08
C ILE A 229 18.28 6.00 24.93
N SER A 230 19.18 5.03 24.99
CA SER A 230 20.59 5.23 24.66
C SER A 230 21.08 4.08 23.79
N PHE A 231 22.06 4.36 22.95
CA PHE A 231 22.78 3.32 22.22
C PHE A 231 23.98 2.89 23.02
N ASN A 232 24.14 1.59 23.21
CA ASN A 232 25.34 1.05 23.83
C ASN A 232 26.50 1.26 22.85
N THR A 233 27.51 2.04 23.24
CA THR A 233 28.70 2.33 22.41
C THR A 233 29.62 1.12 22.25
N ASN A 234 29.30 0.00 22.90
CA ASN A 234 30.05 -1.24 22.85
C ASN A 234 29.40 -2.22 21.88
N ASN A 235 29.66 -2.07 20.59
CA ASN A 235 29.66 -3.13 19.57
C ASN A 235 30.33 -2.62 18.29
#